data_AF-A0A183UP04-F1
#
_entry.id   AF-A0A183UP04-F1
#
_cell.length_a   1.000
_cell.length_b   1.000
_cell.length_c   1.000
_cell.angle_alpha   90.00
_cell.angle_beta   90.00
_cell.angle_gamma   90.00
#
_symmetry.space_group_name_H-M   'P 1'
#
loop_
_entity.id
_entity.type
_entity.pdbx_description
1 polymer ?
#
loop_
_entity_poly.entity_id
_entity_poly.type
_entity_poly.pdbx_seq_one_letter_code
_entity_poly.pdbx_strand_id
1 'polypeptide(L)'
;MRDFVTTFYILRLVFELPATGGVITSSALYPQRLIRYVTGYDYFTFVCELLFVAFTVYYMIQAILEIFRLHMSYFANFWNCFDIVNLILYVVVIGLRVRLFLLTEQQLKQIPLAPPTEEFYFVNLNSLANAQDNFTEAMAVMLIFAWIKTMKYISFNKTMTQLTATLERSAKDIGGFSVMFFIFFLAYAQFGFLAFGTQMAEYSSLQNAVFALLRTILGDFDFNALESADRVLGPIFFLTYVFFVFFILLNMFLAIINDSYCEVKSELSRQANDIEMIDIAVGYWQSLLQMMKLKKKETNAEGNDSDRFRDALLAEGYSEQEITDAFIKYDLTGQKLELEEMEMVEKELSKQNGVDRVNVKEQSKSIRDISILNHRVDHLEQSIFGICERIDTLVSTVKQMDLGITRKDRQASIDRAEEALRENVPNHRLSIVSTSKNATHDD
;
A
#
# COMPACT_ATOMS: atom_id res chain seq x y z
N MET A 1 34.43 19.07 -37.38
CA MET A 1 34.69 19.95 -36.23
C MET A 1 33.48 19.92 -35.32
N ARG A 2 33.35 18.84 -34.55
CA ARG A 2 32.51 18.78 -33.35
C ARG A 2 33.40 19.29 -32.23
N ASP A 3 32.96 20.33 -31.55
CA ASP A 3 33.26 20.70 -30.16
C ASP A 3 32.85 22.16 -29.96
N PHE A 4 31.56 22.46 -30.22
CA PHE A 4 30.99 23.66 -29.63
C PHE A 4 30.77 23.35 -28.16
N VAL A 5 31.63 23.91 -27.31
CA VAL A 5 31.47 23.89 -25.87
C VAL A 5 30.15 24.59 -25.53
N THR A 6 29.08 23.81 -25.36
CA THR A 6 27.73 24.32 -25.03
C THR A 6 27.61 24.78 -23.57
N THR A 7 28.61 24.43 -22.75
CA THR A 7 28.64 24.68 -21.30
C THR A 7 29.69 25.74 -20.98
N PHE A 8 29.25 26.87 -20.48
CA PHE A 8 30.08 27.96 -19.98
C PHE A 8 30.30 27.77 -18.47
N TYR A 9 31.40 28.30 -17.94
CA TYR A 9 31.68 28.30 -16.51
C TYR A 9 31.78 29.73 -16.01
N ILE A 10 31.01 30.05 -14.98
CA ILE A 10 31.07 31.35 -14.31
C ILE A 10 31.80 31.13 -12.98
N LEU A 11 32.95 31.78 -12.82
CA LEU A 11 33.75 31.73 -11.60
C LEU A 11 33.47 32.96 -10.73
N ARG A 12 33.12 32.74 -9.47
CA ARG A 12 32.96 33.78 -8.46
C ARG A 12 33.93 33.53 -7.31
N LEU A 13 34.87 34.45 -7.13
CA LEU A 13 35.78 34.47 -5.99
C LEU A 13 35.43 35.65 -5.09
N VAL A 14 35.15 35.38 -3.83
CA VAL A 14 34.76 36.39 -2.83
C VAL A 14 35.78 36.36 -1.69
N PHE A 15 36.32 37.53 -1.38
CA PHE A 15 37.20 37.75 -0.23
C PHE A 15 36.48 38.72 0.70
N GLU A 16 35.91 38.21 1.79
CA GLU A 16 35.26 39.02 2.81
C GLU A 16 36.30 39.47 3.83
N LEU A 17 36.27 40.76 4.17
CA LEU A 17 37.21 41.40 5.10
C LEU A 17 36.42 41.88 6.32
N PRO A 18 36.26 41.05 7.37
CA PRO A 18 35.61 41.47 8.60
C PRO A 18 36.34 42.64 9.26
N ALA A 19 35.62 43.48 9.99
CA ALA A 19 36.19 44.61 10.73
C ALA A 19 37.23 44.19 11.80
N THR A 20 37.27 42.89 12.15
CA THR A 20 38.28 42.30 13.04
C THR A 20 39.64 42.08 12.37
N GLY A 21 39.76 42.35 11.05
CA GLY A 21 41.02 42.33 10.32
C GLY A 21 41.41 40.98 9.68
N GLY A 22 40.52 39.98 9.70
CA GLY A 22 40.71 38.71 9.01
C GLY A 22 40.37 38.76 7.51
N VAL A 23 40.63 37.66 6.79
CA VAL A 23 40.16 37.43 5.41
C VAL A 23 39.41 36.11 5.37
N ILE A 24 38.15 36.13 4.97
CA ILE A 24 37.33 34.93 4.75
C ILE A 24 37.17 34.75 3.24
N THR A 25 37.65 33.61 2.72
CA THR A 25 37.63 33.32 1.28
C THR A 25 36.49 32.36 0.94
N SER A 26 35.71 32.69 -0.08
CA SER A 26 34.68 31.81 -0.64
C SER A 26 34.81 31.76 -2.16
N SER A 27 34.64 30.56 -2.73
CA SER A 27 34.70 30.33 -4.18
C SER A 27 33.48 29.56 -4.64
N ALA A 28 32.87 30.00 -5.74
CA ALA A 28 31.77 29.30 -6.39
C ALA A 28 32.02 29.18 -7.90
N LEU A 29 31.72 28.00 -8.45
CA LEU A 29 31.85 27.69 -9.86
C LEU A 29 30.48 27.25 -10.39
N TYR A 30 29.94 27.99 -11.34
CA TYR A 30 28.61 27.73 -11.91
C TYR A 30 28.75 27.23 -13.34
N PRO A 31 28.58 25.92 -13.60
CA PRO A 31 28.48 25.40 -14.95
C PRO A 31 27.11 25.74 -15.53
N GLN A 32 27.08 26.41 -16.68
CA GLN A 32 25.85 26.85 -17.32
C GLN A 32 25.81 26.54 -18.81
N ARG A 33 24.78 25.82 -19.24
CA ARG A 33 24.49 25.61 -20.67
C ARG A 33 23.64 26.77 -21.20
N LEU A 34 24.29 27.81 -21.72
CA LEU A 34 23.62 29.00 -22.28
C LEU A 34 22.91 28.67 -23.61
N ILE A 35 23.54 27.85 -24.46
CA ILE A 35 22.99 27.45 -25.76
C ILE A 35 22.37 26.06 -25.59
N ARG A 36 21.03 25.97 -25.64
CA ARG A 36 20.30 24.75 -25.31
C ARG A 36 19.92 23.89 -26.51
N TYR A 37 19.45 24.46 -27.61
CA TYR A 37 18.87 23.67 -28.71
C TYR A 37 19.88 23.34 -29.81
N VAL A 38 20.88 22.51 -29.49
CA VAL A 38 21.95 22.14 -30.43
C VAL A 38 21.84 20.68 -30.86
N THR A 39 21.52 19.79 -29.94
CA THR A 39 21.52 18.33 -30.14
C THR A 39 20.10 17.80 -30.30
N GLY A 40 19.91 16.68 -31.00
CA GLY A 40 18.62 15.99 -31.06
C GLY A 40 18.00 15.66 -29.69
N TYR A 41 18.83 15.36 -28.69
CA TYR A 41 18.40 15.15 -27.31
C TYR A 41 17.82 16.42 -26.65
N ASP A 42 18.32 17.59 -27.03
CA ASP A 42 17.84 18.87 -26.47
C ASP A 42 16.42 19.17 -26.99
N TYR A 43 16.11 18.83 -28.25
CA TYR A 43 14.75 18.91 -28.79
C TYR A 43 13.80 17.91 -28.14
N PHE A 44 14.26 16.70 -27.83
CA PHE A 44 13.46 15.73 -27.06
C PHE A 44 13.13 16.30 -25.67
N THR A 45 14.11 16.88 -24.97
CA THR A 45 13.90 17.53 -23.67
C THR A 45 12.87 18.66 -23.75
N PHE A 46 12.90 19.46 -24.82
CA PHE A 46 11.91 20.52 -25.06
C PHE A 46 10.47 19.97 -25.20
N VAL A 47 10.30 18.85 -25.90
CA VAL A 47 8.98 18.18 -26.01
C VAL A 47 8.52 17.68 -24.63
N CYS A 48 9.42 17.12 -23.82
CA CYS A 48 9.11 16.72 -22.45
C CYS A 48 8.71 17.92 -21.57
N GLU A 49 9.36 19.07 -21.73
CA GLU A 49 8.99 20.31 -21.03
C GLU A 49 7.58 20.78 -21.42
N LEU A 50 7.23 20.73 -22.70
CA LEU A 50 5.88 21.08 -23.18
C LEU A 50 4.82 20.14 -22.59
N LEU A 51 5.08 18.84 -22.59
CA LEU A 51 4.20 17.83 -21.99
C LEU A 51 4.03 18.07 -20.48
N PHE A 52 5.11 18.41 -19.77
CA PHE A 52 5.06 18.72 -18.35
C PHE A 52 4.17 19.94 -18.05
N VAL A 53 4.28 21.00 -18.85
CA VAL A 53 3.38 22.17 -18.74
C VAL A 53 1.93 21.78 -19.00
N ALA A 54 1.67 20.97 -20.04
CA ALA A 54 0.32 20.50 -20.35
C ALA A 54 -0.30 19.68 -19.20
N PHE A 55 0.46 18.74 -18.62
CA PHE A 55 0.02 17.97 -17.45
C PHE A 55 -0.22 18.87 -16.24
N THR A 56 0.64 19.86 -15.99
CA THR A 56 0.46 20.79 -14.87
C THR A 56 -0.82 21.60 -15.02
N VAL A 57 -1.13 22.10 -16.21
CA VAL A 57 -2.39 22.81 -16.49
C VAL A 57 -3.60 21.89 -16.31
N TYR A 58 -3.53 20.66 -16.81
CA TYR A 58 -4.59 19.67 -16.61
C TYR A 58 -4.86 19.42 -15.11
N TYR A 59 -3.82 19.14 -14.32
CA TYR A 59 -3.96 18.91 -12.87
C TYR A 59 -4.43 20.17 -12.12
N MET A 60 -4.04 21.36 -12.58
CA MET A 60 -4.52 22.62 -12.01
C MET A 60 -6.02 22.79 -12.20
N ILE A 61 -6.53 22.54 -13.41
CA ILE A 61 -7.97 22.60 -13.68
C ILE A 61 -8.71 21.57 -12.83
N GLN A 62 -8.20 20.33 -12.75
CA GLN A 62 -8.78 19.29 -11.91
C GLN A 62 -8.86 19.71 -10.43
N ALA A 63 -7.76 20.22 -9.87
CA ALA A 63 -7.70 20.65 -8.47
C ALA A 63 -8.68 21.80 -8.19
N ILE A 64 -8.77 22.78 -9.09
CA ILE A 64 -9.71 23.90 -8.96
C ILE A 64 -11.17 23.40 -8.95
N LEU A 65 -11.54 22.51 -9.88
CA LEU A 65 -12.88 21.94 -9.93
C LEU A 65 -13.23 21.13 -8.67
N GLU A 66 -12.25 20.41 -8.14
CA GLU A 66 -12.44 19.60 -6.93
C GLU A 66 -12.59 20.47 -5.67
N ILE A 67 -11.81 21.55 -5.56
CA ILE A 67 -11.94 22.56 -4.50
C ILE A 67 -13.32 23.23 -4.56
N PHE A 68 -13.81 23.58 -5.75
CA PHE A 68 -15.16 24.16 -5.89
C PHE A 68 -16.28 23.20 -5.50
N ARG A 69 -16.08 21.89 -5.64
CA ARG A 69 -17.07 20.89 -5.24
C ARG A 69 -17.04 20.62 -3.74
N LEU A 70 -15.85 20.43 -3.16
CA LEU A 70 -15.66 19.94 -1.79
C LEU A 70 -15.39 21.06 -0.76
N HIS A 71 -15.15 22.30 -1.20
CA HIS A 71 -14.88 23.47 -0.36
C HIS A 71 -13.88 23.16 0.77
N MET A 72 -14.28 23.37 2.03
CA MET A 72 -13.44 23.18 3.21
C MET A 72 -13.16 21.70 3.52
N SER A 73 -14.00 20.77 3.03
CA SER A 73 -13.75 19.34 3.21
C SER A 73 -12.54 18.86 2.42
N TYR A 74 -12.15 19.58 1.36
CA TYR A 74 -10.97 19.22 0.57
C TYR A 74 -9.68 19.35 1.40
N PHE A 75 -9.57 20.40 2.21
CA PHE A 75 -8.39 20.70 3.04
C PHE A 75 -8.27 19.83 4.29
N ALA A 76 -9.30 19.06 4.64
CA ALA A 76 -9.26 18.14 5.78
C ALA A 76 -8.38 16.90 5.49
N ASN A 77 -8.23 16.53 4.22
CA ASN A 77 -7.41 15.38 3.83
C ASN A 77 -5.94 15.80 3.63
N PHE A 78 -5.03 15.17 4.37
CA PHE A 78 -3.59 15.42 4.30
C PHE A 78 -3.05 15.32 2.87
N TRP A 79 -3.46 14.29 2.11
CA TRP A 79 -2.97 14.07 0.75
C TRP A 79 -3.42 15.14 -0.24
N ASN A 80 -4.60 15.71 -0.03
CA ASN A 80 -5.12 16.79 -0.87
C ASN A 80 -4.35 18.08 -0.63
N CYS A 81 -4.01 18.39 0.63
CA CYS A 81 -3.11 19.49 0.97
C CYS A 81 -1.73 19.29 0.33
N PHE A 82 -1.17 18.08 0.43
CA PHE A 82 0.10 17.73 -0.20
C PHE A 82 0.06 17.88 -1.74
N ASP A 83 -1.05 17.48 -2.37
CA ASP A 83 -1.26 17.65 -3.81
C ASP A 83 -1.30 19.13 -4.24
N ILE A 84 -1.89 20.03 -3.44
CA ILE A 84 -1.83 21.48 -3.67
C ILE A 84 -0.40 22.00 -3.56
N VAL A 85 0.34 21.63 -2.51
CA VAL A 85 1.74 22.09 -2.32
C VAL A 85 2.59 21.67 -3.51
N ASN A 86 2.44 20.44 -3.99
CA ASN A 86 3.16 19.95 -5.15
C ASN A 86 2.76 20.70 -6.44
N LEU A 87 1.47 21.02 -6.61
CA LEU A 87 0.99 21.81 -7.74
C LEU A 87 1.56 23.25 -7.73
N ILE A 88 1.62 23.91 -6.58
CA ILE A 88 2.25 25.23 -6.42
C ILE A 88 3.72 25.15 -6.84
N LEU A 89 4.42 24.11 -6.40
CA LEU A 89 5.82 23.91 -6.72
C LEU A 89 6.06 23.71 -8.23
N TYR A 90 5.18 22.98 -8.93
CA TYR A 90 5.22 22.86 -10.39
C TYR A 90 5.09 24.23 -11.09
N VAL A 91 4.15 25.06 -10.63
CA VAL A 91 3.97 26.42 -11.17
C VAL A 91 5.20 27.29 -10.91
N VAL A 92 5.80 27.21 -9.72
CA VAL A 92 7.02 27.95 -9.37
C VAL A 92 8.17 27.52 -10.28
N VAL A 93 8.38 26.22 -10.50
CA VAL A 93 9.44 25.71 -11.38
C VAL A 93 9.24 26.17 -12.83
N ILE A 94 8.00 26.14 -13.34
CA ILE A 94 7.67 26.68 -14.67
C ILE A 94 7.96 28.18 -14.73
N GLY A 95 7.56 28.95 -13.71
CA GLY A 95 7.84 30.39 -13.63
C GLY A 95 9.33 30.72 -13.61
N LEU A 96 10.12 29.98 -12.82
CA LEU A 96 11.58 30.12 -12.78
C LEU A 96 12.22 29.71 -14.11
N ARG A 97 11.68 28.70 -14.79
CA ARG A 97 12.14 28.28 -16.12
C ARG A 97 11.90 29.38 -17.16
N VAL A 98 10.72 29.99 -17.17
CA VAL A 98 10.40 31.11 -18.07
C VAL A 98 11.29 32.32 -17.76
N ARG A 99 11.47 32.66 -16.49
CA ARG A 99 12.38 33.74 -16.06
C ARG A 99 13.81 33.49 -16.57
N LEU A 100 14.31 32.27 -16.40
CA LEU A 100 15.64 31.88 -16.85
C LEU A 100 15.77 32.00 -18.38
N PHE A 101 14.75 31.60 -19.14
CA PHE A 101 14.73 31.76 -20.60
C PHE A 101 14.78 33.24 -21.02
N LEU A 102 13.93 34.09 -20.43
CA LEU A 102 13.91 35.52 -20.73
C LEU A 102 15.25 36.21 -20.42
N LEU A 103 15.86 35.87 -19.28
CA LEU A 103 17.17 36.40 -18.90
C LEU A 103 18.28 35.93 -19.86
N THR A 104 18.24 34.67 -20.28
CA THR A 104 19.22 34.12 -21.23
C THR A 104 19.13 34.84 -22.57
N GLU A 105 17.93 35.04 -23.11
CA GLU A 105 17.70 35.76 -24.36
C GLU A 105 18.16 37.23 -24.29
N GLN A 106 17.89 37.90 -23.17
CA GLN A 106 18.33 39.29 -22.98
C GLN A 106 19.86 39.41 -22.96
N GLN A 107 20.55 38.50 -22.25
CA GLN A 107 22.01 38.50 -22.15
C GLN A 107 22.65 38.06 -23.48
N LEU A 108 22.08 37.07 -24.16
CA LEU A 108 22.56 36.61 -25.46
C LEU A 108 22.46 37.67 -26.55
N LYS A 109 21.48 38.60 -26.46
CA LYS A 109 21.40 39.75 -27.38
C LYS A 109 22.45 40.84 -27.09
N GLN A 110 23.02 40.90 -25.89
CA GLN A 110 24.06 41.88 -25.55
C GLN A 110 25.44 41.44 -26.05
N ILE A 111 25.67 40.14 -26.25
CA ILE A 111 26.93 39.57 -26.71
C ILE A 111 27.28 39.96 -28.18
N PRO A 112 26.34 40.02 -29.15
CA PRO A 112 26.62 40.37 -30.56
C PRO A 112 26.71 41.87 -30.87
N LEU A 113 26.37 42.77 -29.94
CA LEU A 113 26.22 44.21 -30.19
C LEU A 113 27.47 45.04 -29.82
N ALA A 114 28.55 44.42 -29.36
CA ALA A 114 29.83 45.10 -29.18
C ALA A 114 30.51 45.28 -30.55
N PRO A 115 30.78 46.53 -31.01
CA PRO A 115 31.59 46.72 -32.20
C PRO A 115 32.98 46.08 -31.98
N PRO A 116 33.60 45.48 -33.02
CA PRO A 116 34.89 44.78 -32.93
C PRO A 116 36.09 45.69 -32.58
N THR A 117 35.82 46.93 -32.16
CA THR A 117 36.81 47.98 -31.85
C THR A 117 37.15 48.09 -30.37
N GLU A 118 36.44 47.40 -29.46
CA GLU A 118 36.83 47.31 -28.05
C GLU A 118 37.15 45.84 -27.69
N GLU A 119 38.44 45.53 -27.52
CA GLU A 119 38.95 44.16 -27.36
C GLU A 119 38.52 43.45 -26.05
N PHE A 120 37.87 44.15 -25.12
CA PHE A 120 37.47 43.59 -23.82
C PHE A 120 36.13 44.15 -23.31
N TYR A 121 35.01 43.52 -23.69
CA TYR A 121 33.70 43.78 -23.07
C TYR A 121 33.36 42.69 -22.04
N PHE A 122 33.00 43.09 -20.82
CA PHE A 122 32.57 42.17 -19.76
C PHE A 122 31.04 42.08 -19.71
N VAL A 123 30.51 40.86 -19.87
CA VAL A 123 29.07 40.60 -19.71
C VAL A 123 28.82 40.07 -18.30
N ASN A 124 27.94 40.75 -17.57
CA ASN A 124 27.57 40.31 -16.22
C ASN A 124 26.60 39.12 -16.27
N LEU A 125 27.14 37.91 -16.16
CA LEU A 125 26.36 36.67 -16.11
C LEU A 125 25.96 36.25 -14.69
N ASN A 126 26.25 37.06 -13.66
CA ASN A 126 26.00 36.68 -12.27
C ASN A 126 24.50 36.56 -11.96
N SER A 127 23.68 37.45 -12.55
CA SER A 127 22.22 37.38 -12.42
C SER A 127 21.65 36.10 -13.03
N LEU A 128 22.27 35.64 -14.11
CA LEU A 128 21.91 34.44 -14.84
C LEU A 128 22.34 33.17 -14.06
N ALA A 129 23.54 33.17 -13.47
CA ALA A 129 24.01 32.10 -12.58
C ALA A 129 23.06 31.92 -11.38
N ASN A 130 22.73 32.99 -10.67
CA ASN A 130 21.80 32.93 -9.53
C ASN A 130 20.41 32.44 -9.96
N ALA A 131 19.92 32.83 -11.14
CA ALA A 131 18.63 32.36 -11.66
C ALA A 131 18.66 30.85 -11.99
N GLN A 132 19.79 30.35 -12.48
CA GLN A 132 20.00 28.92 -12.74
C GLN A 132 20.08 28.13 -11.44
N ASP A 133 20.77 28.61 -10.41
CA ASP A 133 20.84 27.94 -9.10
C ASP A 133 19.46 27.86 -8.46
N ASN A 134 18.74 28.97 -8.38
CA ASN A 134 17.36 29.00 -7.86
C ASN A 134 16.45 28.00 -8.60
N PHE A 135 16.60 27.88 -9.93
CA PHE A 135 15.86 26.89 -10.71
C PHE A 135 16.27 25.45 -10.35
N THR A 136 17.58 25.17 -10.23
CA THR A 136 18.10 23.85 -9.86
C THR A 136 17.63 23.44 -8.46
N GLU A 137 17.71 24.34 -7.48
CA GLU A 137 17.23 24.13 -6.12
C GLU A 137 15.73 23.86 -6.07
N ALA A 138 14.92 24.68 -6.75
CA ALA A 138 13.47 24.48 -6.82
C ALA A 138 13.11 23.14 -7.50
N MET A 139 13.83 22.77 -8.56
CA MET A 139 13.65 21.48 -9.24
C MET A 139 14.04 20.29 -8.34
N ALA A 140 15.10 20.43 -7.53
CA ALA A 140 15.50 19.39 -6.57
C ALA A 140 14.44 19.19 -5.48
N VAL A 141 13.88 20.29 -4.94
CA VAL A 141 12.76 20.21 -3.99
C VAL A 141 11.55 19.55 -4.65
N MET A 142 11.20 19.97 -5.87
CA MET A 142 10.09 19.37 -6.64
C MET A 142 10.23 17.86 -6.80
N LEU A 143 11.45 17.39 -7.11
CA LEU A 143 11.72 15.98 -7.29
C LEU A 143 11.46 15.16 -6.01
N ILE A 144 11.87 15.67 -4.85
CA ILE A 144 11.62 14.99 -3.56
C ILE A 144 10.11 14.90 -3.29
N PHE A 145 9.37 15.99 -3.52
CA PHE A 145 7.90 15.98 -3.35
C PHE A 145 7.20 15.03 -4.33
N ALA A 146 7.68 14.94 -5.57
CA ALA A 146 7.19 13.97 -6.54
C ALA A 146 7.41 12.51 -6.06
N TRP A 147 8.60 12.20 -5.50
CA TRP A 147 8.88 10.88 -4.93
C TRP A 147 8.02 10.54 -3.71
N ILE A 148 7.77 11.52 -2.83
CA ILE A 148 6.86 11.33 -1.69
C ILE A 148 5.44 11.07 -2.20
N LYS A 149 5.00 11.77 -3.27
CA LYS A 149 3.69 11.51 -3.89
C LYS A 149 3.56 10.07 -4.39
N THR A 150 4.64 9.45 -4.87
CA THR A 150 4.65 8.04 -5.28
C THR A 150 4.24 7.10 -4.14
N MET A 151 4.55 7.45 -2.88
CA MET A 151 4.15 6.66 -1.70
C MET A 151 2.63 6.56 -1.53
N LYS A 152 1.88 7.60 -1.91
CA LYS A 152 0.40 7.60 -1.93
C LYS A 152 -0.15 6.48 -2.82
N TYR A 153 0.54 6.17 -3.92
CA TYR A 153 0.11 5.13 -4.86
C TYR A 153 0.65 3.75 -4.51
N ILE A 154 1.70 3.65 -3.68
CA ILE A 154 2.24 2.37 -3.21
C ILE A 154 1.42 1.80 -2.03
N SER A 155 0.56 2.63 -1.40
CA SER A 155 -0.29 2.23 -0.26
C SER A 155 -1.40 1.23 -0.60
N PHE A 156 -1.44 0.64 -1.81
CA PHE A 156 -2.28 -0.53 -2.10
C PHE A 156 -1.84 -1.78 -1.34
N ASN A 157 -0.60 -1.83 -0.83
CA ASN A 157 -0.14 -2.91 0.04
C ASN A 157 -0.59 -2.67 1.49
N LYS A 158 -1.25 -3.68 2.10
CA LYS A 158 -1.74 -3.68 3.49
C LYS A 158 -0.68 -3.22 4.50
N THR A 159 0.58 -3.62 4.31
CA THR A 159 1.69 -3.22 5.20
C THR A 159 1.96 -1.71 5.14
N MET A 160 1.91 -1.11 3.94
CA MET A 160 2.15 0.32 3.77
C MET A 160 0.97 1.15 4.26
N THR A 161 -0.26 0.66 4.09
CA THR A 161 -1.46 1.25 4.69
C THR A 161 -1.35 1.27 6.21
N GLN A 162 -0.90 0.16 6.83
CA GLN A 162 -0.72 0.08 8.28
C GLN A 162 0.31 1.09 8.80
N LEU A 163 1.45 1.24 8.10
CA LEU A 163 2.47 2.24 8.47
C LEU A 163 1.94 3.67 8.36
N THR A 164 1.21 3.97 7.28
CA THR A 164 0.62 5.30 7.06
C THR A 164 -0.42 5.62 8.13
N ALA A 165 -1.31 4.68 8.42
CA ALA A 165 -2.34 4.82 9.46
C ALA A 165 -1.72 5.00 10.85
N THR A 166 -0.63 4.28 11.15
CA THR A 166 0.11 4.44 12.42
C THR A 166 0.67 5.85 12.56
N LEU A 167 1.26 6.40 11.49
CA LEU A 167 1.80 7.76 11.48
C LEU A 167 0.68 8.81 11.60
N GLU A 168 -0.42 8.64 10.87
CA GLU A 168 -1.56 9.57 10.94
C GLU A 168 -2.19 9.58 12.33
N ARG A 169 -2.34 8.41 12.96
CA ARG A 169 -2.87 8.27 14.32
C ARG A 169 -1.96 8.91 15.36
N SER A 170 -0.67 8.62 15.31
CA SER A 170 0.33 9.16 16.24
C SER A 170 0.66 10.63 16.00
N ALA A 171 0.33 11.21 14.83
CA ALA A 171 0.71 12.57 14.48
C ALA A 171 0.24 13.63 15.49
N LYS A 172 -0.94 13.47 16.09
CA LYS A 172 -1.46 14.42 17.09
C LYS A 172 -0.64 14.37 18.38
N ASP A 173 -0.32 13.17 18.86
CA ASP A 173 0.43 12.97 20.09
C ASP A 173 1.91 13.34 19.91
N ILE A 174 2.49 12.95 18.77
CA ILE A 174 3.81 13.41 18.33
C ILE A 174 3.85 14.93 18.21
N GLY A 175 2.80 15.56 17.67
CA GLY A 175 2.72 17.01 17.55
C GLY A 175 2.76 17.70 18.92
N GLY A 176 1.98 17.20 19.88
CA GLY A 176 1.99 17.70 21.27
C GLY A 176 3.36 17.53 21.94
N PHE A 177 3.97 16.35 21.80
CA PHE A 177 5.31 16.09 22.33
C PHE A 177 6.39 16.93 21.65
N SER A 178 6.30 17.15 20.33
CA SER A 178 7.26 17.94 19.56
C SER A 178 7.36 19.38 20.08
N VAL A 179 6.25 19.97 20.55
CA VAL A 179 6.27 21.30 21.17
C VAL A 179 7.14 21.31 22.43
N MET A 180 6.99 20.30 23.30
CA MET A 180 7.84 20.17 24.50
C MET A 180 9.31 19.97 24.13
N PHE A 181 9.57 19.12 23.13
CA PHE A 181 10.90 18.91 22.58
C PHE A 181 11.53 20.21 22.06
N PHE A 182 10.80 20.99 21.25
CA PHE A 182 11.32 22.25 20.70
C PHE A 182 11.61 23.30 21.77
N ILE A 183 10.79 23.40 22.83
CA ILE A 183 11.06 24.32 23.94
C ILE A 183 12.38 23.94 24.63
N PHE A 184 12.56 22.67 24.97
CA PHE A 184 13.79 22.16 25.57
C PHE A 184 14.99 22.35 24.64
N PHE A 185 14.83 21.98 23.37
CA PHE A 185 15.87 22.05 22.36
C PHE A 185 16.34 23.49 22.10
N LEU A 186 15.41 24.44 21.96
CA LEU A 186 15.73 25.85 21.79
C LEU A 186 16.36 26.46 23.05
N ALA A 187 15.94 26.04 24.24
CA ALA A 187 16.59 26.47 25.48
C ALA A 187 18.07 26.05 25.52
N TYR A 188 18.38 24.80 25.13
CA TYR A 188 19.76 24.33 25.00
C TYR A 188 20.52 25.03 23.86
N ALA A 189 19.87 25.35 22.74
CA ALA A 189 20.50 26.09 21.65
C ALA A 189 20.89 27.51 22.08
N GLN A 190 20.00 28.19 22.80
CA GLN A 190 20.27 29.52 23.37
C GLN A 190 21.35 29.45 24.45
N PHE A 191 21.29 28.44 25.33
CA PHE A 191 22.34 28.21 26.33
C PHE A 191 23.70 28.01 25.67
N GLY A 192 23.81 27.13 24.67
CA GLY A 192 25.05 26.86 23.97
C GLY A 192 25.60 28.08 23.23
N PHE A 193 24.72 28.84 22.58
CA PHE A 193 25.08 30.12 21.95
C PHE A 193 25.66 31.13 22.96
N LEU A 194 25.04 31.28 24.13
CA LEU A 194 25.49 32.22 25.16
C LEU A 194 26.77 31.74 25.87
N ALA A 195 26.89 30.45 26.16
CA ALA A 195 28.01 29.89 26.91
C ALA A 195 29.26 29.68 26.04
N PHE A 196 29.09 29.18 24.81
CA PHE A 196 30.20 28.71 23.97
C PHE A 196 30.36 29.52 22.66
N GLY A 197 29.45 30.42 22.34
CA GLY A 197 29.44 31.10 21.03
C GLY A 197 30.64 32.01 20.75
N THR A 198 31.35 32.48 21.78
CA THR A 198 32.59 33.27 21.62
C THR A 198 33.82 32.40 21.40
N GLN A 199 33.78 31.14 21.84
CA GLN A 199 34.94 30.23 21.81
C GLN A 199 34.82 29.20 20.68
N MET A 200 33.60 28.93 20.20
CA MET A 200 33.32 27.92 19.20
C MET A 200 32.59 28.43 17.98
N ALA A 201 33.12 28.08 16.81
CA ALA A 201 32.44 28.33 15.54
C ALA A 201 31.07 27.64 15.45
N GLU A 202 30.92 26.45 16.05
CA GLU A 202 29.67 25.69 16.03
C GLU A 202 28.53 26.37 16.80
N TYR A 203 28.86 27.13 17.83
CA TYR A 203 27.90 27.87 18.65
C TYR A 203 27.90 29.37 18.35
N SER A 204 28.58 29.82 17.29
CA SER A 204 28.78 31.24 16.95
C SER A 204 27.50 32.00 16.56
N SER A 205 26.46 31.28 16.14
CA SER A 205 25.13 31.82 15.84
C SER A 205 24.07 30.86 16.35
N LEU A 206 22.87 31.37 16.65
CA LEU A 206 21.76 30.52 17.09
C LEU A 206 21.43 29.43 16.06
N GLN A 207 21.53 29.74 14.76
CA GLN A 207 21.33 28.78 13.67
C GLN A 207 22.41 27.69 13.68
N ASN A 208 23.68 28.06 13.84
CA ASN A 208 24.77 27.09 13.93
C ASN A 208 24.63 26.21 15.18
N ALA A 209 24.23 26.79 16.32
CA ALA A 209 24.00 26.06 17.56
C ALA A 209 22.87 25.03 17.41
N VAL A 210 21.79 25.37 16.70
CA VAL A 210 20.72 24.41 16.35
C VAL A 210 21.28 23.25 15.53
N PHE A 211 22.10 23.51 14.51
CA PHE A 211 22.73 22.45 13.72
C PHE A 211 23.73 21.61 14.52
N ALA A 212 24.49 22.23 15.44
CA ALA A 212 25.43 21.53 16.31
C ALA A 212 24.71 20.58 17.27
N LEU A 213 23.58 21.03 17.85
CA LEU A 213 22.75 20.18 18.70
C LEU A 213 22.12 19.03 17.90
N LEU A 214 21.59 19.27 16.70
CA LEU A 214 21.09 18.18 15.83
C LEU A 214 22.19 17.16 15.49
N ARG A 215 23.42 17.62 15.19
CA ARG A 215 24.58 16.74 14.96
C ARG A 215 24.92 15.92 16.21
N THR A 216 24.80 16.51 17.40
CA THR A 216 25.00 15.81 18.66
C THR A 216 24.00 14.66 18.85
N ILE A 217 22.73 14.82 18.43
CA ILE A 217 21.74 13.72 18.45
C ILE A 217 22.15 12.57 17.52
N LEU A 218 22.77 12.88 16.38
CA LEU A 218 23.29 11.89 15.44
C LEU A 218 24.59 11.22 15.93
N GLY A 219 25.16 11.70 17.04
CA GLY A 219 26.43 11.21 17.59
C GLY A 219 27.67 11.90 17.01
N ASP A 220 27.51 12.96 16.23
CA ASP A 220 28.60 13.78 15.69
C ASP A 220 28.79 15.03 16.57
N PHE A 221 29.80 14.99 17.46
CA PHE A 221 30.11 16.08 18.39
C PHE A 221 31.61 16.11 18.73
N ASP A 222 32.16 17.31 18.89
CA ASP A 222 33.53 17.50 19.38
C ASP A 222 33.54 17.80 20.89
N PHE A 223 33.61 16.73 21.69
CA PHE A 223 33.66 16.86 23.15
C PHE A 223 34.94 17.55 23.64
N ASN A 224 36.07 17.36 22.95
CA ASN A 224 37.35 17.95 23.36
C ASN A 224 37.32 19.46 23.20
N ALA A 225 36.76 19.95 22.09
CA ALA A 225 36.51 21.36 21.93
C ALA A 225 35.65 21.87 23.09
N LEU A 226 34.59 21.14 23.46
CA LEU A 226 33.60 21.60 24.44
C LEU A 226 34.18 21.70 25.85
N GLU A 227 34.99 20.72 26.25
CA GLU A 227 35.76 20.77 27.49
C GLU A 227 36.81 21.89 27.47
N SER A 228 37.44 22.16 26.31
CA SER A 228 38.43 23.23 26.19
C SER A 228 37.82 24.63 26.29
N ALA A 229 36.56 24.80 25.87
CA ALA A 229 35.84 26.07 25.97
C ALA A 229 35.44 26.39 27.41
N ASP A 230 34.90 25.41 28.14
CA ASP A 230 34.70 25.51 29.58
C ASP A 230 34.83 24.13 30.23
N ARG A 231 35.83 24.00 31.09
CA ARG A 231 36.20 22.73 31.72
C ARG A 231 35.11 22.16 32.64
N VAL A 232 34.22 23.02 33.17
CA VAL A 232 33.15 22.61 34.07
C VAL A 232 31.81 22.62 33.35
N LEU A 233 31.47 23.74 32.71
CA LEU A 233 30.17 23.93 32.09
C LEU A 233 30.00 23.07 30.83
N GLY A 234 31.07 22.85 30.05
CA GLY A 234 31.06 22.06 28.83
C GLY A 234 30.63 20.60 29.07
N PRO A 235 31.34 19.84 29.93
CA PRO A 235 30.96 18.47 30.26
C PRO A 235 29.58 18.35 30.89
N ILE A 236 29.18 19.29 31.76
CA ILE A 236 27.84 19.29 32.38
C ILE A 236 26.76 19.49 31.31
N PHE A 237 26.92 20.51 30.46
CA PHE A 237 25.99 20.79 29.36
C PHE A 237 25.82 19.59 28.43
N PHE A 238 26.93 18.97 28.02
CA PHE A 238 26.90 17.81 27.15
C PHE A 238 26.21 16.62 27.82
N LEU A 239 26.61 16.29 29.05
CA LEU A 239 26.07 15.15 29.78
C LEU A 239 24.56 15.31 30.03
N THR A 240 24.11 16.49 30.44
CA THR A 240 22.68 16.73 30.66
C THR A 240 21.91 16.69 29.35
N TYR A 241 22.42 17.32 28.28
CA TYR A 241 21.76 17.29 26.97
C TYR A 241 21.58 15.86 26.45
N VAL A 242 22.68 15.08 26.41
CA VAL A 242 22.66 13.67 25.97
C VAL A 242 21.72 12.85 26.85
N PHE A 243 21.76 13.06 28.17
CA PHE A 243 20.88 12.32 29.08
C PHE A 243 19.39 12.56 28.76
N PHE A 244 18.99 13.83 28.66
CA PHE A 244 17.60 14.18 28.37
C PHE A 244 17.16 13.74 26.96
N VAL A 245 18.00 13.93 25.94
CA VAL A 245 17.62 13.58 24.56
C VAL A 245 17.51 12.07 24.37
N PHE A 246 18.54 11.30 24.76
CA PHE A 246 18.55 9.86 24.47
C PHE A 246 17.67 9.06 25.43
N PHE A 247 17.74 9.32 26.74
CA PHE A 247 17.02 8.50 27.70
C PHE A 247 15.57 8.92 27.89
N ILE A 248 15.25 10.20 27.75
CA ILE A 248 13.89 10.69 27.98
C ILE A 248 13.18 10.92 26.65
N LEU A 249 13.70 11.82 25.80
CA LEU A 249 12.96 12.29 24.63
C LEU A 249 12.81 11.21 23.55
N LEU A 250 13.90 10.52 23.20
CA LEU A 250 13.87 9.46 22.17
C LEU A 250 13.02 8.27 22.62
N ASN A 251 13.12 7.85 23.88
CA ASN A 251 12.31 6.76 24.43
C ASN A 251 10.83 7.12 24.50
N MET A 252 10.49 8.36 24.83
CA MET A 252 9.09 8.82 24.82
C MET A 252 8.53 8.88 23.39
N PHE A 253 9.31 9.35 22.42
CA PHE A 253 8.93 9.35 21.01
C PHE A 253 8.66 7.93 20.49
N LEU A 254 9.54 6.98 20.81
CA LEU A 254 9.36 5.56 20.47
C LEU A 254 8.12 4.96 21.13
N ALA A 255 7.86 5.31 22.40
CA ALA A 255 6.68 4.83 23.12
C ALA A 255 5.38 5.28 22.44
N ILE A 256 5.28 6.55 22.04
CA ILE A 256 4.09 7.08 21.34
C ILE A 256 3.85 6.35 20.02
N ILE A 257 4.90 6.16 19.22
CA ILE A 257 4.80 5.44 17.94
C ILE A 257 4.40 3.98 18.17
N ASN A 258 5.01 3.31 19.13
CA ASN A 258 4.75 1.91 19.42
C ASN A 258 3.31 1.69 19.91
N ASP A 259 2.79 2.58 20.74
CA ASP A 259 1.41 2.50 21.24
C ASP A 259 0.40 2.64 20.08
N SER A 260 0.59 3.66 19.23
CA SER A 260 -0.24 3.84 18.02
C SER A 260 -0.10 2.66 17.04
N TYR A 261 1.09 2.09 16.91
CA TYR A 261 1.32 0.92 16.05
C TYR A 261 0.55 -0.31 16.56
N CYS A 262 0.60 -0.56 17.88
CA CYS A 262 -0.14 -1.64 18.52
C CYS A 262 -1.66 -1.46 18.36
N GLU A 263 -2.16 -0.24 18.54
CA GLU A 263 -3.58 0.10 18.34
C GLU A 263 -4.02 -0.20 16.91
N VAL A 264 -3.33 0.38 15.91
CA VAL A 264 -3.65 0.19 14.48
C VAL A 264 -3.53 -1.27 14.08
N LYS A 265 -2.51 -1.99 14.56
CA LYS A 265 -2.36 -3.43 14.32
C LYS A 265 -3.55 -4.21 14.87
N SER A 266 -4.01 -3.89 16.08
CA SER A 266 -5.17 -4.55 16.69
C SER A 266 -6.46 -4.26 15.94
N GLU A 267 -6.65 -3.05 15.41
CA GLU A 267 -7.81 -2.67 14.62
C GLU A 267 -7.84 -3.40 13.26
N LEU A 268 -6.70 -3.48 12.55
CA LEU A 268 -6.61 -4.25 11.32
C LEU A 268 -6.81 -5.75 11.54
N SER A 269 -6.34 -6.29 12.68
CA SER A 269 -6.60 -7.69 13.06
C SER A 269 -8.08 -7.90 13.39
N ARG A 270 -8.74 -6.94 14.04
CA ARG A 270 -10.18 -7.01 14.30
C ARG A 270 -10.97 -6.93 13.00
N GLN A 271 -10.65 -6.04 12.07
CA GLN A 271 -11.28 -5.96 10.76
C GLN A 271 -11.08 -7.23 9.91
N ALA A 272 -9.94 -7.90 10.05
CA ALA A 272 -9.71 -9.20 9.40
C ALA A 272 -10.56 -10.33 10.01
N ASN A 273 -10.82 -10.28 11.31
CA ASN A 273 -11.71 -11.22 12.01
C ASN A 273 -13.19 -10.87 11.83
N ASP A 274 -13.52 -9.58 11.66
CA ASP A 274 -14.83 -9.04 11.30
C ASP A 274 -15.12 -9.23 9.79
N ILE A 275 -14.28 -10.01 9.06
CA ILE A 275 -14.70 -10.66 7.81
C ILE A 275 -15.71 -11.77 8.18
N GLU A 276 -16.84 -11.34 8.74
CA GLU A 276 -18.14 -12.00 8.66
C GLU A 276 -18.50 -12.35 7.21
N MET A 277 -17.78 -11.83 6.21
CA MET A 277 -17.96 -12.18 4.80
C MET A 277 -17.76 -13.68 4.53
N ILE A 278 -16.92 -14.40 5.30
CA ILE A 278 -16.83 -15.87 5.18
C ILE A 278 -18.07 -16.53 5.79
N ASP A 279 -18.52 -16.10 6.98
CA ASP A 279 -19.71 -16.70 7.63
C ASP A 279 -21.02 -16.35 6.91
N ILE A 280 -21.12 -15.14 6.33
CA ILE A 280 -22.23 -14.70 5.48
C ILE A 280 -22.19 -15.44 4.14
N ALA A 281 -21.03 -15.57 3.49
CA ALA A 281 -20.91 -16.36 2.26
C ALA A 281 -21.25 -17.83 2.51
N VAL A 282 -20.75 -18.41 3.62
CA VAL A 282 -21.10 -19.78 4.06
C VAL A 282 -22.60 -19.90 4.30
N GLY A 283 -23.23 -18.92 4.95
CA GLY A 283 -24.68 -18.91 5.18
C GLY A 283 -25.50 -18.86 3.89
N TYR A 284 -25.10 -18.03 2.92
CA TYR A 284 -25.73 -17.99 1.59
C TYR A 284 -25.53 -19.29 0.82
N TRP A 285 -24.33 -19.86 0.84
CA TRP A 285 -24.03 -21.15 0.19
C TRP A 285 -24.82 -22.31 0.79
N GLN A 286 -24.92 -22.37 2.13
CA GLN A 286 -25.71 -23.40 2.82
C GLN A 286 -27.21 -23.28 2.52
N SER A 287 -27.73 -22.05 2.45
CA SER A 287 -29.15 -21.81 2.10
C SER A 287 -29.47 -22.25 0.67
N LEU A 288 -28.56 -21.97 -0.28
CA LEU A 288 -28.68 -22.38 -1.68
C LEU A 288 -28.63 -23.91 -1.84
N LEU A 289 -27.74 -24.57 -1.08
CA LEU A 289 -27.65 -26.03 -1.03
C LEU A 289 -28.93 -26.68 -0.49
N GLN A 290 -29.53 -26.09 0.54
CA GLN A 290 -30.75 -26.63 1.15
C GLN A 290 -31.94 -26.55 0.19
N MET A 291 -32.08 -25.45 -0.56
CA MET A 291 -33.09 -25.34 -1.62
C MET A 291 -32.90 -26.39 -2.71
N MET A 292 -31.66 -26.65 -3.14
CA MET A 292 -31.38 -27.70 -4.13
C MET A 292 -31.67 -29.11 -3.59
N LYS A 293 -31.34 -29.39 -2.33
CA LYS A 293 -31.66 -30.69 -1.67
C LYS A 293 -33.16 -30.91 -1.54
N LEU A 294 -33.94 -29.87 -1.26
CA LEU A 294 -35.40 -29.94 -1.21
C LEU A 294 -36.00 -30.20 -2.59
N LYS A 295 -35.50 -29.52 -3.62
CA LYS A 295 -35.93 -29.72 -5.01
C LYS A 295 -35.71 -31.16 -5.48
N LYS A 296 -34.57 -31.77 -5.14
CA LYS A 296 -34.27 -33.20 -5.41
C LYS A 296 -35.26 -34.16 -4.72
N LYS A 297 -35.75 -33.80 -3.53
CA LYS A 297 -36.72 -34.63 -2.79
C LYS A 297 -38.11 -34.57 -3.41
N GLU A 298 -38.47 -33.44 -4.03
CA GLU A 298 -39.69 -33.29 -4.81
C GLU A 298 -39.60 -34.00 -6.18
N THR A 299 -38.49 -33.86 -6.92
CA THR A 299 -38.33 -34.57 -8.21
C THR A 299 -38.24 -36.09 -8.05
N ASN A 300 -37.63 -36.61 -6.99
CA ASN A 300 -37.64 -38.05 -6.71
C ASN A 300 -39.02 -38.57 -6.23
N ALA A 301 -39.94 -37.69 -5.85
CA ALA A 301 -41.30 -38.07 -5.42
C ALA A 301 -42.31 -38.11 -6.57
N GLU A 302 -42.02 -37.46 -7.71
CA GLU A 302 -42.91 -37.43 -8.88
C GLU A 302 -42.51 -38.43 -9.98
N GLY A 303 -42.82 -39.71 -9.72
CA GLY A 303 -43.10 -40.71 -10.75
C GLY A 303 -41.92 -41.56 -11.21
N ASN A 304 -42.09 -42.88 -11.15
CA ASN A 304 -41.15 -43.86 -11.68
C ASN A 304 -40.97 -43.62 -13.20
N ASP A 305 -39.74 -43.47 -13.69
CA ASP A 305 -39.45 -43.25 -15.13
C ASP A 305 -40.08 -44.33 -16.04
N SER A 306 -40.24 -45.55 -15.50
CA SER A 306 -40.97 -46.67 -16.11
C SER A 306 -42.42 -46.31 -16.47
N ASP A 307 -43.14 -45.59 -15.61
CA ASP A 307 -44.56 -45.29 -15.82
C ASP A 307 -44.74 -44.19 -16.88
N ARG A 308 -43.86 -43.19 -16.89
CA ARG A 308 -43.82 -42.17 -17.95
C ARG A 308 -43.49 -42.77 -19.32
N PHE A 309 -42.59 -43.76 -19.38
CA PHE A 309 -42.26 -44.46 -20.62
C PHE A 309 -43.41 -45.34 -21.10
N ARG A 310 -44.15 -45.99 -20.19
CA ARG A 310 -45.38 -46.74 -20.51
C ARG A 310 -46.47 -45.83 -21.07
N ASP A 311 -46.71 -44.67 -20.46
CA ASP A 311 -47.70 -43.70 -20.93
C ASP A 311 -47.34 -43.14 -22.32
N ALA A 312 -46.05 -42.95 -22.61
CA ALA A 312 -45.58 -42.54 -23.93
C ALA A 312 -45.83 -43.63 -25.00
N LEU A 313 -45.56 -44.90 -24.68
CA LEU A 313 -45.83 -46.04 -25.59
C LEU A 313 -47.34 -46.24 -25.84
N LEU A 314 -48.18 -46.00 -24.82
CA LEU A 314 -49.63 -46.02 -24.98
C LEU A 314 -50.11 -44.88 -25.90
N ALA A 315 -49.52 -43.69 -25.78
CA ALA A 315 -49.82 -42.55 -26.66
C ALA A 315 -49.37 -42.79 -28.12
N GLU A 316 -48.34 -43.61 -28.34
CA GLU A 316 -47.89 -44.07 -29.67
C GLU A 316 -48.82 -45.13 -30.30
N GLY A 317 -49.78 -45.66 -29.54
CA GLY A 317 -50.81 -46.57 -30.03
C GLY A 317 -50.50 -48.06 -29.88
N TYR A 318 -49.47 -48.41 -29.09
CA TYR A 318 -49.24 -49.80 -28.68
C TYR A 318 -50.27 -50.23 -27.65
N SER A 319 -50.68 -51.51 -27.67
CA SER A 319 -51.64 -52.00 -26.70
C SER A 319 -51.00 -52.19 -25.33
N GLU A 320 -51.77 -51.95 -24.27
CA GLU A 320 -51.31 -52.08 -22.88
C GLU A 320 -50.77 -53.49 -22.56
N GLN A 321 -51.28 -54.51 -23.23
CA GLN A 321 -50.83 -55.90 -23.10
C GLN A 321 -49.45 -56.12 -23.72
N GLU A 322 -49.20 -55.61 -24.93
CA GLU A 322 -47.90 -55.76 -25.61
C GLU A 322 -46.77 -55.04 -24.85
N ILE A 323 -47.05 -53.83 -24.34
CA ILE A 323 -46.10 -53.07 -23.53
C ILE A 323 -45.78 -53.83 -22.24
N THR A 324 -46.79 -54.41 -21.59
CA THR A 324 -46.61 -55.17 -20.35
C THR A 324 -45.81 -56.45 -20.57
N ASP A 325 -46.08 -57.17 -21.65
CA ASP A 325 -45.33 -58.38 -22.01
C ASP A 325 -43.86 -58.07 -22.32
N ALA A 326 -43.58 -56.97 -23.01
CA ALA A 326 -42.22 -56.53 -23.31
C ALA A 326 -41.44 -56.14 -22.04
N PHE A 327 -42.07 -55.42 -21.11
CA PHE A 327 -41.46 -55.04 -19.83
C PHE A 327 -41.20 -56.24 -18.92
N ILE A 328 -42.12 -57.22 -18.88
CA ILE A 328 -41.94 -58.45 -18.09
C ILE A 328 -40.81 -59.31 -18.69
N LYS A 329 -40.72 -59.40 -20.02
CA LYS A 329 -39.72 -60.22 -20.71
C LYS A 329 -38.28 -59.79 -20.41
N TYR A 330 -38.05 -58.49 -20.23
CA TYR A 330 -36.73 -57.94 -19.91
C TYR A 330 -36.58 -57.57 -18.42
N ASP A 331 -37.55 -57.90 -17.57
CA ASP A 331 -37.57 -57.62 -16.13
C ASP A 331 -37.40 -56.13 -15.77
N LEU A 332 -37.98 -55.24 -16.57
CA LEU A 332 -37.80 -53.78 -16.46
C LEU A 332 -38.84 -53.10 -15.57
N THR A 333 -39.56 -53.87 -14.75
CA THR A 333 -40.73 -53.36 -14.03
C THR A 333 -40.32 -52.68 -12.73
N GLY A 334 -40.55 -51.37 -12.64
CA GLY A 334 -40.38 -50.61 -11.40
C GLY A 334 -38.94 -50.22 -11.05
N GLN A 335 -38.00 -50.33 -12.00
CA GLN A 335 -36.62 -49.84 -11.87
C GLN A 335 -36.40 -48.59 -12.74
N LYS A 336 -35.27 -47.90 -12.55
CA LYS A 336 -34.87 -46.77 -13.40
C LYS A 336 -34.29 -47.35 -14.70
N LEU A 337 -35.00 -47.20 -15.82
CA LEU A 337 -34.60 -47.79 -17.10
C LEU A 337 -33.36 -47.08 -17.68
N GLU A 338 -32.38 -47.86 -18.11
CA GLU A 338 -31.25 -47.35 -18.90
C GLU A 338 -31.62 -47.20 -20.38
N LEU A 339 -30.89 -46.35 -21.11
CA LEU A 339 -31.19 -46.01 -22.51
C LEU A 339 -31.17 -47.25 -23.42
N GLU A 340 -30.30 -48.21 -23.14
CA GLU A 340 -30.16 -49.46 -23.89
C GLU A 340 -31.38 -50.38 -23.66
N GLU A 341 -31.97 -50.35 -22.47
CA GLU A 341 -33.14 -51.15 -22.11
C GLU A 341 -34.42 -50.64 -22.76
N MET A 342 -34.59 -49.31 -22.82
CA MET A 342 -35.68 -48.68 -23.57
C MET A 342 -35.60 -49.00 -25.06
N GLU A 343 -34.40 -49.02 -25.63
CA GLU A 343 -34.18 -49.35 -27.04
C GLU A 343 -34.46 -50.83 -27.35
N MET A 344 -34.18 -51.73 -26.42
CA MET A 344 -34.53 -53.15 -26.55
C MET A 344 -36.05 -53.38 -26.56
N VAL A 345 -36.79 -52.69 -25.70
CA VAL A 345 -38.27 -52.78 -25.62
C VAL A 345 -38.91 -52.24 -26.90
N GLU A 346 -38.51 -51.06 -27.37
CA GLU A 346 -39.04 -50.44 -28.59
C GLU A 346 -38.74 -51.29 -29.85
N LYS A 347 -37.53 -51.86 -29.92
CA LYS A 347 -37.14 -52.75 -31.03
C LYS A 347 -37.96 -54.03 -31.06
N GLU A 348 -38.31 -54.59 -29.90
CA GLU A 348 -39.16 -55.77 -29.82
C GLU A 348 -40.60 -55.48 -30.23
N LEU A 349 -41.17 -54.35 -29.77
CA LEU A 349 -42.50 -53.88 -30.17
C LEU A 349 -42.58 -53.59 -31.67
N SER A 350 -41.50 -53.05 -32.26
CA SER A 350 -41.42 -52.78 -33.71
C SER A 350 -41.30 -54.06 -34.58
N LYS A 351 -40.82 -55.18 -34.02
CA LYS A 351 -40.72 -56.47 -34.73
C LYS A 351 -42.05 -57.21 -34.82
N GLN A 352 -42.92 -57.04 -33.81
CA GLN A 352 -44.23 -57.68 -33.78
C GLN A 352 -45.21 -57.02 -34.76
N ASN A 353 -45.07 -55.72 -35.02
CA ASN A 353 -45.93 -54.96 -35.91
C ASN A 353 -45.24 -54.66 -37.26
N GLY A 354 -45.37 -55.58 -38.22
CA GLY A 354 -45.02 -55.29 -39.61
C GLY A 354 -46.08 -54.40 -40.26
N VAL A 355 -45.76 -53.11 -40.49
CA VAL A 355 -46.18 -52.23 -41.62
C VAL A 355 -45.83 -50.76 -41.34
N ASP A 356 -45.33 -50.07 -42.37
CA ASP A 356 -44.84 -48.68 -42.44
C ASP A 356 -45.74 -47.57 -41.85
N ARG A 357 -45.15 -46.69 -41.03
CA ARG A 357 -45.64 -45.32 -40.79
C ARG A 357 -44.47 -44.33 -40.64
N VAL A 358 -44.20 -43.57 -41.70
CA VAL A 358 -43.15 -42.53 -41.75
C VAL A 358 -43.42 -41.36 -40.78
N ASN A 359 -44.69 -41.06 -40.47
CA ASN A 359 -45.08 -39.95 -39.59
C ASN A 359 -45.01 -40.29 -38.08
N VAL A 360 -44.96 -41.58 -37.73
CA VAL A 360 -44.85 -42.05 -36.33
C VAL A 360 -43.39 -41.99 -35.86
N LYS A 361 -42.43 -42.20 -36.78
CA LYS A 361 -40.99 -42.10 -36.48
C LYS A 361 -40.53 -40.70 -36.09
N GLU A 362 -41.16 -39.63 -36.59
CA GLU A 362 -40.76 -38.25 -36.24
C GLU A 362 -41.22 -37.83 -34.84
N GLN A 363 -42.41 -38.26 -34.40
CA GLN A 363 -42.88 -38.03 -33.02
C GLN A 363 -42.18 -38.93 -32.00
N SER A 364 -41.94 -40.21 -32.32
CA SER A 364 -41.15 -41.13 -31.47
C SER A 364 -39.72 -40.59 -31.28
N LYS A 365 -39.11 -40.07 -32.34
CA LYS A 365 -37.77 -39.47 -32.27
C LYS A 365 -37.75 -38.22 -31.39
N SER A 366 -38.78 -37.38 -31.44
CA SER A 366 -38.90 -36.20 -30.57
C SER A 366 -39.06 -36.59 -29.08
N ILE A 367 -39.86 -37.61 -28.77
CA ILE A 367 -40.06 -38.09 -27.40
C ILE A 367 -38.77 -38.78 -26.88
N ARG A 368 -38.09 -39.56 -27.73
CA ARG A 368 -36.79 -40.17 -27.44
C ARG A 368 -35.72 -39.10 -27.20
N ASP A 369 -35.68 -38.05 -28.01
CA ASP A 369 -34.77 -36.92 -27.85
C ASP A 369 -35.05 -36.13 -26.56
N ILE A 370 -36.33 -35.97 -26.18
CA ILE A 370 -36.74 -35.35 -24.90
C ILE A 370 -36.32 -36.23 -23.70
N SER A 371 -36.46 -37.55 -23.79
CA SER A 371 -36.03 -38.48 -22.74
C SER A 371 -34.50 -38.48 -22.57
N ILE A 372 -33.76 -38.52 -23.68
CA ILE A 372 -32.29 -38.39 -23.69
C ILE A 372 -31.87 -37.04 -23.08
N LEU A 373 -32.60 -35.96 -23.39
CA LEU A 373 -32.31 -34.63 -22.84
C LEU A 373 -32.58 -34.59 -21.33
N ASN A 374 -33.69 -35.15 -20.85
CA ASN A 374 -34.00 -35.25 -19.42
C ASN A 374 -32.95 -36.08 -18.67
N HIS A 375 -32.49 -37.20 -19.23
CA HIS A 375 -31.43 -38.01 -18.62
C HIS A 375 -30.09 -37.26 -18.55
N ARG A 376 -29.75 -36.47 -19.58
CA ARG A 376 -28.57 -35.59 -19.56
C ARG A 376 -28.70 -34.48 -18.52
N VAL A 377 -29.89 -33.92 -18.37
CA VAL A 377 -30.18 -32.92 -17.33
C VAL A 377 -30.02 -33.54 -15.94
N ASP A 378 -30.56 -34.74 -15.69
CA ASP A 378 -30.38 -35.50 -14.45
C ASP A 378 -28.88 -35.73 -14.13
N HIS A 379 -28.10 -36.16 -15.12
CA HIS A 379 -26.67 -36.39 -14.94
C HIS A 379 -25.90 -35.08 -14.65
N LEU A 380 -26.28 -33.98 -15.30
CA LEU A 380 -25.73 -32.66 -15.02
C LEU A 380 -26.10 -32.19 -13.62
N GLU A 381 -27.34 -32.41 -13.17
CA GLU A 381 -27.76 -32.10 -11.80
C GLU A 381 -26.96 -32.89 -10.76
N GLN A 382 -26.69 -34.18 -11.00
CA GLN A 382 -25.84 -34.99 -10.12
C GLN A 382 -24.38 -34.50 -10.10
N SER A 383 -23.84 -34.10 -11.26
CA SER A 383 -22.48 -33.56 -11.36
C SER A 383 -22.34 -32.23 -10.63
N ILE A 384 -23.34 -31.34 -10.77
CA ILE A 384 -23.40 -30.06 -10.05
C ILE A 384 -23.47 -30.31 -8.54
N PHE A 385 -24.26 -31.30 -8.09
CA PHE A 385 -24.34 -31.66 -6.68
C PHE A 385 -22.98 -32.16 -6.13
N GLY A 386 -22.27 -32.99 -6.88
CA GLY A 386 -20.92 -33.45 -6.51
C GLY A 386 -19.89 -32.32 -6.45
N ILE A 387 -20.01 -31.31 -7.33
CA ILE A 387 -19.19 -30.10 -7.27
C ILE A 387 -19.51 -29.29 -6.01
N CYS A 388 -20.80 -29.15 -5.66
CA CYS A 388 -21.21 -28.44 -4.46
C CYS A 388 -20.72 -29.11 -3.17
N GLU A 389 -20.76 -30.44 -3.05
CA GLU A 389 -20.18 -31.14 -1.89
C GLU A 389 -18.66 -30.93 -1.78
N ARG A 390 -17.95 -30.94 -2.91
CA ARG A 390 -16.51 -30.64 -2.92
C ARG A 390 -16.25 -29.20 -2.48
N ILE A 391 -17.06 -28.24 -2.90
CA ILE A 391 -16.98 -26.86 -2.44
C ILE A 391 -17.23 -26.76 -0.92
N ASP A 392 -18.20 -27.50 -0.36
CA ASP A 392 -18.44 -27.55 1.10
C ASP A 392 -17.21 -28.09 1.87
N THR A 393 -16.54 -29.12 1.34
CA THR A 393 -15.30 -29.64 1.97
C THR A 393 -14.15 -28.64 1.88
N LEU A 394 -14.03 -27.90 0.78
CA LEU A 394 -13.03 -26.84 0.62
C LEU A 394 -13.31 -25.65 1.55
N VAL A 395 -14.57 -25.25 1.68
CA VAL A 395 -14.97 -24.15 2.57
C VAL A 395 -14.73 -24.51 4.03
N SER A 396 -15.08 -25.73 4.45
CA SER A 396 -14.84 -26.19 5.82
C SER A 396 -13.35 -26.36 6.14
N THR A 397 -12.52 -26.81 5.19
CA THR A 397 -11.07 -26.88 5.38
C THR A 397 -10.42 -25.49 5.47
N VAL A 398 -10.88 -24.52 4.69
CA VAL A 398 -10.45 -23.12 4.82
C VAL A 398 -10.81 -22.56 6.20
N LYS A 399 -12.03 -22.82 6.70
CA LYS A 399 -12.45 -22.40 8.05
C LYS A 399 -11.62 -23.05 9.16
N GLN A 400 -11.24 -24.32 9.00
CA GLN A 400 -10.34 -25.00 9.94
C GLN A 400 -8.91 -24.47 9.91
N MET A 401 -8.38 -24.12 8.72
CA MET A 401 -7.06 -23.51 8.59
C MET A 401 -7.01 -22.15 9.30
N ASP A 402 -8.06 -21.34 9.17
CA ASP A 402 -8.14 -20.02 9.79
C ASP A 402 -8.25 -20.09 11.32
N LEU A 403 -9.09 -21.01 11.84
CA LEU A 403 -9.14 -21.32 13.27
C LEU A 403 -7.79 -21.85 13.80
N GLY A 404 -7.06 -22.62 12.99
CA GLY A 404 -5.73 -23.12 13.32
C GLY A 404 -4.67 -22.02 13.43
N ILE A 405 -4.69 -21.05 12.50
CA ILE A 405 -3.82 -19.86 12.53
C ILE A 405 -4.12 -19.03 13.79
N THR A 406 -5.40 -18.79 14.08
CA THR A 406 -5.85 -18.03 15.26
C THR A 406 -5.42 -18.70 16.57
N ARG A 407 -5.51 -20.04 16.65
CA ARG A 407 -5.03 -20.80 17.82
C ARG A 407 -3.51 -20.75 17.98
N LYS A 408 -2.74 -20.81 16.87
CA LYS A 408 -1.29 -20.67 16.91
C LYS A 408 -0.86 -19.29 17.41
N ASP A 409 -1.52 -18.22 16.95
CA ASP A 409 -1.22 -16.86 17.41
C ASP A 409 -1.60 -16.64 18.87
N ARG A 410 -2.71 -17.25 19.33
CA ARG A 410 -3.11 -17.24 20.74
C ARG A 410 -2.16 -18.03 21.62
N GLN A 411 -1.68 -19.19 21.17
CA GLN A 411 -0.70 -19.97 21.91
C GLN A 411 0.64 -19.24 21.99
N ALA A 412 1.12 -18.67 20.89
CA ALA A 412 2.36 -17.89 20.87
C ALA A 412 2.29 -16.64 21.76
N SER A 413 1.12 -16.03 21.96
CA SER A 413 0.95 -14.93 22.90
C SER A 413 0.88 -15.38 24.36
N ILE A 414 0.27 -16.54 24.64
CA ILE A 414 0.29 -17.17 25.97
C ILE A 414 1.72 -17.58 26.33
N ASP A 415 2.46 -18.22 25.43
CA ASP A 415 3.83 -18.67 25.65
C ASP A 415 4.74 -17.46 25.97
N ARG A 416 4.59 -16.34 25.24
CA ARG A 416 5.30 -15.08 25.57
C ARG A 416 4.91 -14.51 26.93
N ALA A 417 3.63 -14.62 27.32
CA ALA A 417 3.17 -14.16 28.63
C ALA A 417 3.68 -15.06 29.76
N GLU A 418 3.76 -16.38 29.56
CA GLU A 418 4.36 -17.33 30.50
C GLU A 418 5.87 -17.13 30.63
N GLU A 419 6.57 -16.83 29.53
CA GLU A 419 8.00 -16.53 29.54
C GLU A 419 8.29 -15.22 30.31
N ALA A 420 7.48 -14.17 30.09
CA ALA A 420 7.55 -12.93 30.85
C ALA A 420 7.18 -13.10 32.34
N LEU A 421 6.29 -14.05 32.67
CA LEU A 421 5.98 -14.41 34.05
C LEU A 421 7.13 -15.20 34.70
N ARG A 422 7.82 -16.09 33.96
CA ARG A 422 8.99 -16.81 34.46
C ARG A 422 10.18 -15.90 34.73
N GLU A 423 10.40 -14.88 33.91
CA GLU A 423 11.46 -13.89 34.15
C GLU A 423 11.17 -12.98 35.37
N ASN A 424 9.89 -12.79 35.75
CA ASN A 424 9.50 -11.91 36.86
C ASN A 424 9.24 -12.60 38.21
N VAL A 425 9.46 -13.91 38.35
CA VAL A 425 9.35 -14.59 39.66
C VAL A 425 10.71 -14.59 40.36
N PRO A 426 10.90 -13.83 41.46
CA PRO A 426 12.11 -13.95 42.27
C PRO A 426 12.15 -15.32 42.95
N ASN A 427 13.33 -15.96 42.93
CA ASN A 427 13.67 -17.27 43.52
C ASN A 427 13.45 -17.33 45.06
N HIS A 428 12.20 -17.31 45.50
CA HIS A 428 11.84 -17.40 46.91
C HIS A 428 10.64 -18.31 47.17
N ARG A 429 10.68 -19.52 46.60
CA ARG A 429 9.86 -20.66 47.08
C ARG A 429 10.60 -21.99 46.92
N LEU A 430 11.71 -22.15 47.65
CA LEU A 430 12.32 -23.47 47.87
C LEU A 430 12.76 -23.71 49.33
N SER A 431 12.41 -22.84 50.29
CA SER A 431 12.84 -22.95 51.69
C SER A 431 11.74 -23.20 52.73
N ILE A 432 10.46 -23.33 52.33
CA ILE A 432 9.33 -23.40 53.32
C ILE A 432 8.82 -24.83 53.54
N VAL A 433 9.44 -25.86 52.95
CA VAL A 433 9.01 -27.27 53.16
C VAL A 433 9.99 -28.07 54.03
N SER A 434 11.17 -27.54 54.38
CA SER A 434 12.18 -28.26 55.18
C SER A 434 12.26 -27.87 56.67
N THR A 435 11.53 -26.84 57.13
CA THR A 435 11.61 -26.35 58.53
C THR A 435 10.42 -26.73 59.43
N SER A 436 9.41 -27.45 58.94
CA SER A 436 8.26 -27.88 59.75
C SER A 436 8.40 -29.28 60.39
N LYS A 437 9.58 -29.92 60.34
CA LYS A 437 9.76 -31.31 60.81
C LYS A 437 10.67 -31.52 62.04
N ASN A 438 11.23 -30.46 62.64
CA ASN A 438 12.23 -30.59 63.71
C ASN A 438 11.91 -29.86 65.04
N ALA A 439 10.63 -29.63 65.37
CA ALA A 439 10.27 -28.98 66.63
C ALA A 439 9.11 -29.67 67.36
N THR A 440 9.25 -30.97 67.62
CA THR A 440 8.54 -31.70 68.70
C THR A 440 9.35 -32.93 69.08
N HIS A 441 10.44 -32.73 69.80
CA HIS A 441 10.97 -33.71 70.75
C HIS A 441 11.94 -33.00 71.71
N ASP A 442 11.71 -33.29 72.99
CA ASP A 442 12.56 -33.08 74.16
C ASP A 442 12.29 -31.83 75.03
N ASP A 443 11.88 -32.18 76.25
CA ASP A 443 11.72 -31.48 77.53
C ASP A 443 10.53 -30.52 77.78
#